data_AF-A0A0U1KP42-F1
#
_entry.id   AF-A0A0U1KP42-F1
#
_cell.length_a   1.000
_cell.length_b   1.000
_cell.length_c   1.000
_cell.angle_alpha   90.00
_cell.angle_beta   90.00
_cell.angle_gamma   90.00
#
_symmetry.space_group_name_H-M   'P 1'
#
loop_
_entity.id
_entity.type
_entity.pdbx_description
1 polymer ?
#
loop_
_entity_poly.entity_id
_entity_poly.type
_entity_poly.pdbx_seq_one_letter_code
_entity_poly.pdbx_strand_id
1 'polypeptide(L)'
;MNGFERRTEKIKQRIKQATIDLLIDMEPRNLRIIDIVKQADVSQVTIYKHFGSKENLIREAVQDWYMDILERTVNYMKDPEKSFQDKISFIIFNKKQSVHQFSIDKLNKLMLEDNGMKTFINKVYHDHTLPLMIDLVEQGRKEGAIHHTFPTSLIMFYLNIFMEKAASLTDFAKNYTSEDAFIEDIMQLFFYGVTGKRH
;
A
#
# COMPACT_ATOMS: atom_id res chain seq x y z
N MET A 1 8.27 -26.51 -13.17
CA MET A 1 8.72 -25.38 -14.01
C MET A 1 10.06 -25.73 -14.65
N ASN A 2 10.13 -25.79 -15.97
CA ASN A 2 11.35 -26.13 -16.71
C ASN A 2 12.31 -24.91 -16.82
N GLY A 3 13.53 -25.14 -17.33
CA GLY A 3 14.54 -24.07 -17.46
C GLY A 3 14.14 -22.93 -18.39
N PHE A 4 13.27 -23.20 -19.37
CA PHE A 4 12.78 -22.21 -20.33
C PHE A 4 11.73 -21.29 -19.68
N GLU A 5 10.76 -21.88 -18.98
CA GLU A 5 9.74 -21.17 -18.18
C GLU A 5 10.40 -20.27 -17.13
N ARG A 6 11.43 -20.76 -16.43
CA ARG A 6 12.22 -19.95 -15.48
C ARG A 6 12.87 -18.73 -16.12
N ARG A 7 13.40 -18.86 -17.33
CA ARG A 7 14.00 -17.73 -18.05
C ARG A 7 12.94 -16.74 -18.51
N THR A 8 11.82 -17.23 -19.03
CA THR A 8 10.69 -16.38 -19.43
C THR A 8 10.13 -15.59 -18.25
N GLU A 9 9.95 -16.22 -17.10
CA GLU A 9 9.42 -15.53 -15.91
C GLU A 9 10.38 -14.46 -15.40
N LYS A 10 11.68 -14.75 -15.36
CA LYS A 10 12.69 -13.73 -15.02
C LYS A 10 12.67 -12.52 -15.94
N ILE A 11 12.45 -12.73 -17.24
CA ILE A 11 12.32 -11.63 -18.21
C ILE A 11 11.06 -10.82 -17.92
N LYS A 12 9.92 -11.47 -17.68
CA LYS A 12 8.67 -10.77 -17.33
C LYS A 12 8.84 -9.93 -16.07
N GLN A 13 9.40 -10.50 -15.01
CA GLN A 13 9.64 -9.81 -13.74
C GLN A 13 10.58 -8.61 -13.91
N ARG A 14 11.64 -8.74 -14.71
CA ARG A 14 12.54 -7.62 -15.02
C ARG A 14 11.82 -6.48 -15.76
N ILE A 15 10.94 -6.81 -16.70
CA ILE A 15 10.13 -5.82 -17.43
C ILE A 15 9.12 -5.13 -16.49
N LYS A 16 8.45 -5.89 -15.62
CA LYS A 16 7.52 -5.35 -14.63
C LYS A 16 8.24 -4.42 -13.64
N GLN A 17 9.39 -4.85 -13.11
CA GLN A 17 10.19 -4.02 -12.20
C GLN A 17 10.64 -2.72 -12.86
N ALA A 18 11.19 -2.77 -14.07
CA ALA A 18 11.57 -1.57 -14.81
C ALA A 18 10.39 -0.63 -15.06
N THR A 19 9.19 -1.20 -15.27
CA THR A 19 7.96 -0.41 -15.43
C THR A 19 7.60 0.31 -14.14
N ILE A 20 7.64 -0.39 -12.99
CA ILE A 20 7.41 0.22 -11.68
C ILE A 20 8.43 1.31 -11.43
N ASP A 21 9.73 1.03 -11.58
CA ASP A 21 10.82 1.99 -11.39
C ASP A 21 10.63 3.28 -12.20
N LEU A 22 10.17 3.19 -13.45
CA LEU A 22 9.87 4.38 -14.25
C LEU A 22 8.63 5.13 -13.75
N LEU A 23 7.58 4.40 -13.40
CA LEU A 23 6.32 4.95 -12.89
C LEU A 23 6.46 5.67 -11.55
N ILE A 24 7.56 5.43 -10.85
CA ILE A 24 7.92 6.13 -9.62
C ILE A 24 8.24 7.60 -9.94
N ASP A 25 9.04 7.83 -10.98
CA ASP A 25 9.51 9.16 -11.37
C ASP A 25 8.56 9.89 -12.32
N MET A 26 7.70 9.17 -13.06
CA MET A 26 6.82 9.79 -14.07
C MET A 26 5.36 9.32 -13.98
N GLU A 27 4.46 10.09 -14.61
CA GLU A 27 3.05 9.72 -14.72
C GLU A 27 2.85 8.58 -15.73
N PRO A 28 1.90 7.64 -15.51
CA PRO A 28 1.66 6.51 -16.41
C PRO A 28 1.42 6.89 -17.87
N ARG A 29 0.78 8.03 -18.12
CA ARG A 29 0.50 8.53 -19.47
C ARG A 29 1.76 8.94 -20.23
N ASN A 30 2.80 9.36 -19.52
CA ASN A 30 4.08 9.79 -20.09
C ASN A 30 5.04 8.62 -20.35
N LEU A 31 4.77 7.46 -19.74
CA LEU A 31 5.60 6.26 -19.92
C LEU A 31 5.52 5.78 -21.37
N ARG A 32 6.68 5.65 -22.04
CA ARG A 32 6.79 5.10 -23.39
C ARG A 32 7.45 3.74 -23.36
N ILE A 33 7.07 2.87 -24.29
CA ILE A 33 7.66 1.53 -24.44
C ILE A 33 9.18 1.60 -24.61
N ILE A 34 9.70 2.61 -25.32
CA ILE A 34 11.14 2.78 -25.53
C ILE A 34 11.92 3.01 -24.22
N ASP A 35 11.29 3.62 -23.21
CA ASP A 35 11.92 3.86 -21.92
C ASP A 35 12.03 2.52 -21.15
N ILE A 36 10.98 1.69 -21.21
CA ILE A 36 10.95 0.35 -20.61
C ILE A 36 11.94 -0.60 -21.31
N VAL A 37 12.00 -0.59 -22.64
CA VAL A 37 12.96 -1.37 -23.46
C VAL A 37 14.38 -1.10 -23.00
N LYS A 38 14.74 0.18 -22.83
CA LYS A 38 16.07 0.60 -22.38
C LYS A 38 16.36 0.16 -20.96
N GLN A 39 15.42 0.37 -20.03
CA GLN A 39 15.63 0.06 -18.61
C GLN A 39 15.64 -1.45 -18.32
N ALA A 40 14.77 -2.22 -18.98
CA ALA A 40 14.69 -3.67 -18.80
C ALA A 40 15.71 -4.45 -19.65
N ASP A 41 16.47 -3.78 -20.52
CA ASP A 41 17.40 -4.38 -21.48
C ASP A 41 16.76 -5.53 -22.28
N VAL A 42 15.70 -5.20 -23.02
CA VAL A 42 14.94 -6.14 -23.88
C VAL A 42 14.52 -5.45 -25.17
N SER A 43 14.14 -6.22 -26.19
CA SER A 43 13.55 -5.65 -27.41
C SER A 43 12.09 -5.26 -27.21
N GLN A 44 11.60 -4.28 -27.98
CA GLN A 44 10.18 -3.92 -28.03
C GLN A 44 9.29 -5.13 -28.38
N VAL A 45 9.75 -6.00 -29.28
CA VAL A 45 9.05 -7.24 -29.65
C VAL A 45 8.90 -8.17 -28.44
N THR A 46 9.90 -8.23 -27.56
CA THR A 46 9.85 -9.05 -26.33
C THR A 46 8.76 -8.55 -25.38
N ILE A 47 8.62 -7.23 -25.21
CA ILE A 47 7.56 -6.66 -24.38
C ILE A 47 6.17 -7.02 -24.95
N TYR A 48 5.92 -6.75 -26.23
CA TYR A 48 4.62 -7.07 -26.83
C TYR A 48 4.33 -8.57 -26.86
N LYS A 49 5.35 -9.42 -27.04
CA LYS A 49 5.20 -10.87 -26.95
C LYS A 49 4.69 -11.33 -25.58
N HIS A 50 5.12 -10.69 -24.50
CA HIS A 50 4.78 -11.11 -23.15
C HIS A 50 3.52 -10.45 -22.60
N PHE A 51 3.25 -9.20 -22.97
CA PHE A 51 2.21 -8.38 -22.34
C PHE A 51 1.13 -7.90 -23.30
N GLY A 52 1.32 -8.02 -24.62
CA GLY A 52 0.35 -7.62 -25.64
C GLY A 52 0.23 -6.10 -25.86
N SER A 53 0.14 -5.30 -24.78
CA SER A 53 0.07 -3.84 -24.84
C SER A 53 0.83 -3.17 -23.69
N LYS A 54 1.05 -1.85 -23.83
CA LYS A 54 1.67 -1.04 -22.77
C LYS A 54 0.77 -0.98 -21.54
N GLU A 55 -0.52 -0.83 -21.76
CA GLU A 55 -1.55 -0.69 -20.73
C GLU A 55 -1.68 -1.98 -19.92
N ASN A 56 -1.65 -3.14 -20.59
CA ASN A 56 -1.67 -4.43 -19.91
C ASN A 56 -0.37 -4.68 -19.11
N LEU A 57 0.80 -4.30 -19.64
CA LEU A 57 2.05 -4.34 -18.88
C LEU A 57 1.97 -3.47 -17.61
N ILE A 58 1.51 -2.22 -17.73
CA ILE A 58 1.36 -1.31 -16.58
C ILE A 58 0.42 -1.94 -15.54
N ARG A 59 -0.74 -2.47 -15.98
CA ARG A 59 -1.70 -3.12 -15.09
C ARG A 59 -1.06 -4.30 -14.34
N GLU A 60 -0.47 -5.24 -15.06
CA GLU A 60 0.16 -6.41 -14.45
C GLU A 60 1.32 -6.05 -13.53
N ALA A 61 2.13 -5.05 -13.88
CA ALA A 61 3.24 -4.59 -13.05
C ALA A 61 2.73 -3.97 -11.73
N VAL A 62 1.70 -3.12 -11.80
CA VAL A 62 1.11 -2.46 -10.62
C VAL A 62 0.36 -3.46 -9.74
N GLN A 63 -0.31 -4.46 -10.32
CA GLN A 63 -0.96 -5.53 -9.56
C GLN A 63 0.05 -6.36 -8.77
N ASP A 64 1.14 -6.81 -9.41
CA ASP A 64 2.21 -7.57 -8.73
C ASP A 64 2.82 -6.73 -7.59
N TRP A 65 3.19 -5.47 -7.88
CA TRP A 65 3.73 -4.56 -6.87
C TRP A 65 2.78 -4.33 -5.68
N TYR A 66 1.48 -4.19 -5.95
CA TYR A 66 0.48 -4.02 -4.91
C TYR A 66 0.33 -5.28 -4.05
N MET A 67 0.34 -6.46 -4.67
CA MET A 67 0.29 -7.73 -3.94
C MET A 67 1.51 -7.95 -3.05
N ASP A 68 2.70 -7.56 -3.51
CA ASP A 68 3.92 -7.64 -2.69
C ASP A 68 3.83 -6.74 -1.45
N ILE A 69 3.26 -5.53 -1.58
CA ILE A 69 3.00 -4.62 -0.45
C ILE A 69 1.96 -5.22 0.50
N LEU A 70 0.88 -5.76 -0.06
CA LEU A 70 -0.17 -6.40 0.70
C LEU A 70 0.38 -7.57 1.51
N GLU A 71 1.22 -8.42 0.92
CA GLU A 71 1.83 -9.55 1.61
C GLU A 71 2.67 -9.11 2.82
N ARG A 72 3.53 -8.09 2.64
CA ARG A 72 4.32 -7.52 3.76
C ARG A 72 3.42 -6.96 4.85
N THR A 73 2.35 -6.28 4.45
CA THR A 73 1.35 -5.71 5.37
C THR A 73 0.64 -6.83 6.13
N VAL A 74 0.12 -7.84 5.45
CA VAL A 74 -0.54 -9.00 6.04
C VAL A 74 0.38 -9.69 7.04
N ASN A 75 1.65 -9.91 6.68
CA ASN A 75 2.62 -10.56 7.56
C ASN A 75 2.84 -9.77 8.85
N TYR A 76 2.99 -8.44 8.76
CA TYR A 76 3.10 -7.59 9.94
C TYR A 76 1.80 -7.59 10.77
N MET A 77 0.64 -7.51 10.11
CA MET A 77 -0.66 -7.47 10.77
C MET A 77 -1.04 -8.78 11.45
N LYS A 78 -0.50 -9.91 11.00
CA LYS A 78 -0.73 -11.24 11.58
C LYS A 78 0.32 -11.66 12.61
N ASP A 79 1.37 -10.86 12.80
CA ASP A 79 2.38 -11.12 13.82
C ASP A 79 1.73 -11.05 15.23
N PRO A 80 1.75 -12.15 16.01
CA PRO A 80 1.16 -12.20 17.34
C PRO A 80 1.95 -11.37 18.37
N GLU A 81 3.21 -11.04 18.10
CA GLU A 81 4.05 -10.22 18.98
C GLU A 81 3.77 -8.72 18.83
N LYS A 82 2.90 -8.32 17.89
CA LYS A 82 2.53 -6.92 17.64
C LYS A 82 1.20 -6.60 18.30
N SER A 83 1.21 -5.60 19.17
CA SER A 83 0.00 -5.05 19.79
C SER A 83 -0.88 -4.33 18.77
N PHE A 84 -2.13 -4.03 19.17
CA PHE A 84 -2.99 -3.15 18.41
C PHE A 84 -2.32 -1.80 18.14
N GLN A 85 -1.67 -1.21 19.14
CA GLN A 85 -0.99 0.09 19.00
C GLN A 85 0.16 0.03 17.98
N ASP A 86 0.96 -1.03 17.99
CA ASP A 86 2.04 -1.22 17.01
C ASP A 86 1.48 -1.28 15.58
N LYS A 87 0.38 -2.01 15.40
CA LYS A 87 -0.29 -2.16 14.10
C LYS A 87 -0.93 -0.86 13.61
N ILE A 88 -1.52 -0.06 14.50
CA ILE A 88 -2.02 1.29 14.17
C ILE A 88 -0.87 2.21 13.76
N SER A 89 0.22 2.22 14.52
CA SER A 89 1.42 3.00 14.19
C SER A 89 1.96 2.59 12.81
N PHE A 90 2.03 1.29 12.53
CA PHE A 90 2.44 0.77 11.23
C PHE A 90 1.53 1.25 10.09
N ILE A 91 0.21 1.18 10.26
CA ILE A 91 -0.75 1.61 9.22
C ILE A 91 -0.63 3.12 8.94
N ILE A 92 -0.46 3.94 9.97
CA ILE A 92 -0.42 5.41 9.83
C ILE A 92 0.95 5.90 9.36
N PHE A 93 2.04 5.29 9.83
CA PHE A 93 3.39 5.85 9.74
C PHE A 93 4.42 4.97 9.03
N ASN A 94 4.10 3.75 8.58
CA ASN A 94 5.08 2.93 7.88
C ASN A 94 5.39 3.45 6.46
N LYS A 95 6.17 4.53 6.42
CA LYS A 95 6.76 5.13 5.23
C LYS A 95 7.97 4.34 4.71
N LYS A 96 8.55 3.45 5.53
CA LYS A 96 9.86 2.82 5.22
C LYS A 96 9.76 1.50 4.44
N GLN A 97 8.61 0.82 4.44
CA GLN A 97 8.47 -0.46 3.70
C GLN A 97 7.44 -0.43 2.56
N SER A 98 6.63 0.62 2.44
CA SER A 98 5.58 0.72 1.42
C SER A 98 5.36 2.19 1.01
N VAL A 99 5.41 2.48 -0.30
CA VAL A 99 4.77 3.64 -0.96
C VAL A 99 5.50 5.01 -0.99
N HIS A 100 6.83 5.08 -0.89
CA HIS A 100 7.56 6.32 -1.28
C HIS A 100 8.15 6.33 -2.69
N GLN A 101 7.60 5.51 -3.57
CA GLN A 101 8.01 5.56 -4.96
C GLN A 101 6.80 5.66 -5.92
N PHE A 102 5.77 4.82 -5.79
CA PHE A 102 4.54 4.97 -6.56
C PHE A 102 3.46 5.65 -5.72
N SER A 103 3.18 6.95 -5.95
CA SER A 103 2.29 7.71 -5.07
C SER A 103 0.85 7.17 -5.06
N ILE A 104 0.16 7.28 -3.92
CA ILE A 104 -1.26 6.93 -3.76
C ILE A 104 -2.11 7.63 -4.84
N ASP A 105 -1.77 8.86 -5.19
CA ASP A 105 -2.44 9.62 -6.26
C ASP A 105 -2.31 8.94 -7.63
N LYS A 106 -1.14 8.40 -7.97
CA LYS A 106 -0.94 7.67 -9.23
C LYS A 106 -1.75 6.38 -9.25
N LEU A 107 -1.82 5.66 -8.12
CA LEU A 107 -2.66 4.46 -7.99
C LEU A 107 -4.15 4.81 -8.16
N ASN A 108 -4.62 5.88 -7.50
CA ASN A 108 -5.99 6.37 -7.62
C ASN A 108 -6.34 6.74 -9.07
N LYS A 109 -5.45 7.45 -9.78
CA LYS A 109 -5.64 7.76 -11.21
C LYS A 109 -5.75 6.49 -12.05
N LEU A 110 -4.88 5.51 -11.83
CA LEU A 110 -4.96 4.22 -12.54
C LEU A 110 -6.29 3.50 -12.29
N MET A 111 -6.82 3.53 -11.06
CA MET A 111 -8.13 2.95 -10.75
C MET A 111 -9.29 3.66 -11.45
N LEU A 112 -9.20 4.98 -11.63
CA LEU A 112 -10.23 5.77 -12.32
C LEU A 112 -10.21 5.51 -13.84
N GLU A 113 -9.02 5.26 -14.40
CA GLU A 113 -8.81 5.12 -15.84
C GLU A 113 -8.89 3.66 -16.33
N ASP A 114 -8.70 2.66 -15.46
CA ASP A 114 -8.67 1.24 -15.81
C ASP A 114 -9.64 0.39 -14.98
N ASN A 115 -10.69 -0.13 -15.62
CA ASN A 115 -11.70 -0.98 -14.98
C ASN A 115 -11.11 -2.29 -14.41
N GLY A 116 -10.02 -2.80 -15.00
CA GLY A 116 -9.31 -3.98 -14.51
C GLY A 116 -8.64 -3.70 -13.16
N MET A 117 -7.99 -2.54 -13.02
CA MET A 117 -7.43 -2.07 -11.75
C MET A 117 -8.52 -1.83 -10.71
N LYS A 118 -9.64 -1.19 -11.08
CA LYS A 118 -10.77 -1.01 -10.17
C LYS A 118 -11.31 -2.34 -9.63
N THR A 119 -11.48 -3.32 -10.52
CA THR A 119 -11.95 -4.66 -10.14
C THR A 119 -10.95 -5.37 -9.24
N PHE A 120 -9.66 -5.29 -9.56
CA PHE A 120 -8.58 -5.84 -8.76
C PHE A 120 -8.55 -5.27 -7.34
N ILE A 121 -8.55 -3.94 -7.18
CA ILE A 121 -8.50 -3.30 -5.86
C ILE A 121 -9.74 -3.61 -5.03
N ASN A 122 -10.94 -3.61 -5.65
CA ASN A 122 -12.16 -4.02 -4.97
C ASN A 122 -12.07 -5.47 -4.46
N LYS A 123 -11.55 -6.38 -5.29
CA LYS A 123 -11.34 -7.78 -4.90
C LYS A 123 -10.36 -7.88 -3.72
N VAL A 124 -9.22 -7.19 -3.80
CA VAL A 124 -8.24 -7.20 -2.71
C VAL A 124 -8.82 -6.62 -1.42
N TYR A 125 -9.60 -5.55 -1.51
CA TYR A 125 -10.26 -4.96 -0.35
C TYR A 125 -11.18 -5.98 0.34
N HIS A 126 -12.03 -6.66 -0.41
CA HIS A 126 -12.97 -7.63 0.16
C HIS A 126 -12.29 -8.92 0.65
N ASP A 127 -11.32 -9.44 -0.10
CA ASP A 127 -10.70 -10.73 0.19
C ASP A 127 -9.60 -10.64 1.26
N HIS A 128 -8.97 -9.47 1.43
CA HIS A 128 -7.81 -9.29 2.31
C HIS A 128 -7.95 -8.12 3.28
N THR A 129 -8.16 -6.90 2.78
CA THR A 129 -8.10 -5.69 3.63
C THR A 129 -9.20 -5.67 4.69
N LEU A 130 -10.45 -5.93 4.30
CA LEU A 130 -11.59 -5.89 5.21
C LEU A 130 -11.46 -6.95 6.34
N PRO A 131 -11.17 -8.23 6.06
CA PRO A 131 -10.90 -9.21 7.12
C PRO A 131 -9.78 -8.79 8.08
N LEU A 132 -8.65 -8.28 7.58
CA LEU A 132 -7.53 -7.83 8.42
C LEU A 132 -7.95 -6.68 9.35
N MET A 133 -8.75 -5.74 8.86
CA MET A 133 -9.24 -4.62 9.67
C MET A 133 -10.25 -5.08 10.73
N ILE A 134 -11.09 -6.08 10.42
CA ILE A 134 -11.98 -6.70 11.42
C ILE A 134 -11.14 -7.36 12.51
N ASP A 135 -10.17 -8.19 12.13
CA ASP A 135 -9.28 -8.89 13.06
C ASP A 135 -8.51 -7.92 13.95
N LEU A 136 -8.05 -6.79 13.38
CA LEU A 136 -7.38 -5.73 14.12
C LEU A 136 -8.30 -5.09 15.17
N VAL A 137 -9.57 -4.81 14.83
CA VAL A 137 -10.54 -4.27 15.80
C VAL A 137 -10.83 -5.27 16.91
N GLU A 138 -10.97 -6.55 16.58
CA GLU A 138 -11.14 -7.60 17.59
C GLU A 138 -9.92 -7.75 18.49
N GLN A 139 -8.71 -7.63 17.94
CA GLN A 139 -7.49 -7.59 18.74
C GLN A 139 -7.50 -6.40 19.70
N GLY A 140 -7.77 -5.18 19.21
CA GLY A 140 -7.82 -3.99 20.05
C GLY A 140 -8.86 -4.08 21.17
N ARG A 141 -9.99 -4.77 20.93
CA ARG A 141 -10.97 -5.08 21.97
C ARG A 141 -10.42 -6.02 23.04
N LYS A 142 -9.77 -7.13 22.62
CA LYS A 142 -9.17 -8.09 23.56
C LYS A 142 -8.08 -7.47 24.43
N GLU A 143 -7.32 -6.54 23.86
CA GLU A 143 -6.27 -5.78 24.56
C GLU A 143 -6.82 -4.65 25.44
N GLY A 144 -8.13 -4.36 25.38
CA GLY A 144 -8.76 -3.24 26.10
C GLY A 144 -8.46 -1.86 25.48
N ALA A 145 -7.76 -1.80 24.35
CA ALA A 145 -7.46 -0.57 23.62
C ALA A 145 -8.70 0.00 22.90
N ILE A 146 -9.70 -0.83 22.62
CA ILE A 146 -10.99 -0.42 22.04
C ILE A 146 -12.11 -0.77 23.01
N HIS A 147 -12.88 0.24 23.42
CA HIS A 147 -14.04 0.04 24.27
C HIS A 147 -15.12 -0.80 23.54
N HIS A 148 -15.59 -1.88 24.18
CA HIS A 148 -16.50 -2.85 23.56
C HIS A 148 -17.86 -2.29 23.12
N THR A 149 -18.28 -1.13 23.64
CA THR A 149 -19.55 -0.50 23.27
C THR A 149 -19.53 0.12 21.88
N PHE A 150 -18.36 0.36 21.30
CA PHE A 150 -18.27 0.94 19.97
C PHE A 150 -18.51 -0.11 18.88
N PRO A 151 -19.45 0.13 17.95
CA PRO A 151 -19.64 -0.73 16.79
C PRO A 151 -18.36 -0.84 15.94
N THR A 152 -18.09 -2.01 15.36
CA THR A 152 -16.92 -2.22 14.49
C THR A 152 -16.88 -1.21 13.34
N SER A 153 -18.03 -0.91 12.74
CA SER A 153 -18.15 0.08 11.65
C SER A 153 -17.73 1.48 12.08
N LEU A 154 -17.99 1.88 13.33
CA LEU A 154 -17.57 3.18 13.85
C LEU A 154 -16.05 3.24 14.02
N ILE A 155 -15.45 2.17 14.55
CA ILE A 155 -13.99 2.09 14.66
C ILE A 155 -13.32 2.08 13.29
N MET A 156 -13.86 1.31 12.33
CA MET A 156 -13.38 1.32 10.95
C MET A 156 -13.47 2.71 10.30
N PHE A 157 -14.59 3.41 10.50
CA PHE A 157 -14.73 4.78 10.02
C PHE A 157 -13.69 5.71 10.64
N TYR A 158 -13.48 5.62 11.96
CA TYR A 158 -12.44 6.39 12.65
C TYR A 158 -11.03 6.10 12.11
N LEU A 159 -10.69 4.83 11.90
CA LEU A 159 -9.43 4.41 11.29
C LEU A 159 -9.26 4.96 9.87
N ASN A 160 -10.33 4.95 9.08
CA ASN A 160 -10.30 5.45 7.70
C ASN A 160 -9.96 6.94 7.64
N ILE A 161 -10.45 7.77 8.58
CA ILE A 161 -10.10 9.19 8.64
C ILE A 161 -8.58 9.38 8.74
N PHE A 162 -7.90 8.61 9.59
CA PHE A 162 -6.44 8.68 9.73
C PHE A 162 -5.72 8.14 8.50
N MET A 163 -6.20 7.05 7.90
CA MET A 163 -5.61 6.51 6.67
C MET A 163 -5.71 7.49 5.50
N GLU A 164 -6.85 8.15 5.30
CA GLU A 164 -7.03 9.18 4.27
C GLU A 164 -6.10 10.39 4.48
N LYS A 165 -5.74 10.68 5.74
CA LYS A 165 -4.85 11.77 6.11
C LYS A 165 -3.40 11.35 6.32
N ALA A 166 -3.04 10.08 6.15
CA ALA A 166 -1.69 9.57 6.43
C ALA A 166 -0.60 10.32 5.64
N ALA A 167 -0.85 10.64 4.36
CA ALA A 167 0.06 11.43 3.54
C ALA A 167 0.20 12.88 4.05
N SER A 168 -0.89 13.51 4.49
CA SER A 168 -0.84 14.87 5.06
C SER A 168 -0.18 14.90 6.44
N LEU A 169 -0.43 13.90 7.28
CA LEU A 169 0.25 13.73 8.58
C LEU A 169 1.76 13.57 8.38
N THR A 170 2.13 12.79 7.38
CA THR A 170 3.52 12.59 6.93
C THR A 170 4.22 13.89 6.55
N ASP A 171 3.55 14.74 5.78
CA ASP A 171 4.11 16.03 5.37
C ASP A 171 4.16 17.03 6.51
N PHE A 172 3.16 17.01 7.41
CA PHE A 172 3.17 17.82 8.61
C PHE A 172 4.34 17.45 9.55
N ALA A 173 4.63 16.15 9.70
CA ALA A 173 5.73 15.65 10.52
C ALA A 173 7.09 16.27 10.17
N LYS A 174 7.34 16.61 8.89
CA LYS A 174 8.60 17.22 8.41
C LYS A 174 8.86 18.60 9.01
N ASN A 175 7.80 19.30 9.42
CA ASN A 175 7.88 20.63 10.02
C ASN A 175 7.61 20.60 11.54
N TYR A 176 7.51 19.41 12.13
CA TYR A 176 7.34 19.22 13.56
C TYR A 176 8.69 19.27 14.28
N THR A 177 8.67 19.28 15.62
CA THR A 177 9.90 19.30 16.44
C THR A 177 10.84 18.13 16.09
N SER A 178 10.30 16.92 15.90
CA SER A 178 10.97 15.76 15.30
C SER A 178 9.91 14.76 14.79
N GLU A 179 10.30 13.85 13.89
CA GLU A 179 9.39 12.82 13.38
C GLU A 179 8.94 11.85 14.49
N ASP A 180 9.85 11.45 15.37
CA ASP A 180 9.54 10.57 16.51
C ASP A 180 8.57 11.22 17.49
N ALA A 181 8.79 12.50 17.84
CA ALA A 181 7.88 13.25 18.72
C ALA A 181 6.49 13.40 18.09
N PHE A 182 6.43 13.66 16.78
CA PHE A 182 5.15 13.75 16.07
C PHE A 182 4.37 12.43 16.11
N ILE A 183 5.05 11.30 15.90
CA ILE A 183 4.42 9.98 15.97
C ILE A 183 3.86 9.74 17.37
N GLU A 184 4.64 10.01 18.41
CA GLU A 184 4.18 9.88 19.81
C GLU A 184 2.95 10.74 20.08
N ASP A 185 2.99 12.02 19.71
CA ASP A 185 1.89 12.96 19.95
C ASP A 185 0.62 12.59 19.17
N ILE A 186 0.72 12.20 17.89
CA ILE A 186 -0.44 11.76 17.11
C ILE A 186 -1.01 10.45 17.64
N MET A 187 -0.16 9.50 18.05
CA MET A 187 -0.64 8.27 18.67
C MET A 187 -1.36 8.57 19.98
N GLN A 188 -0.86 9.50 20.79
CA GLN A 188 -1.54 9.93 22.00
C GLN A 188 -2.92 10.55 21.68
N LEU A 189 -3.01 11.41 20.66
CA LEU A 189 -4.28 11.99 20.22
C LEU A 189 -5.24 10.95 19.65
N PHE A 190 -4.73 9.96 18.92
CA PHE A 190 -5.54 8.87 18.37
C PHE A 190 -6.18 8.03 19.49
N PHE A 191 -5.40 7.65 20.50
CA PHE A 191 -5.86 6.75 21.56
C PHE A 191 -6.61 7.45 22.70
N TYR A 192 -6.24 8.68 23.03
CA TYR A 192 -6.72 9.38 24.23
C TYR A 192 -7.44 10.70 23.93
N GLY A 193 -7.48 11.13 22.67
CA GLY A 193 -8.07 12.40 22.27
C GLY A 193 -7.30 13.60 22.83
N VAL A 194 -7.96 14.76 22.83
CA VAL A 194 -7.37 16.06 23.23
C VAL A 194 -7.58 16.41 24.71
N THR A 195 -8.22 15.53 25.49
CA THR A 195 -8.58 15.85 26.88
C THR A 195 -7.39 15.70 27.82
N GLY A 196 -7.09 16.73 28.60
CA GLY A 196 -5.94 16.74 29.51
C GLY A 196 -6.10 15.95 30.81
N LYS A 197 -7.28 15.36 31.07
CA LYS A 197 -7.46 14.45 32.22
C LYS A 197 -7.10 13.04 31.78
N ARG A 198 -5.86 12.64 32.03
CA ARG A 198 -5.44 11.23 31.94
C ARG A 198 -6.27 10.44 32.94
N HIS A 199 -7.10 9.51 32.46
CA HIS A 199 -7.76 8.50 33.29
C HIS A 199 -6.81 7.34 33.54
#